data_AF-A0A960PVK0-F1
#
_entry.id   AF-A0A960PVK0-F1
#
_cell.length_a   1.000
_cell.length_b   1.000
_cell.length_c   1.000
_cell.angle_alpha   90.00
_cell.angle_beta   90.00
_cell.angle_gamma   90.00
#
_symmetry.space_group_name_H-M   'P 1'
#
loop_
_entity.id
_entity.type
_entity.pdbx_description
1 polymer ?
#
loop_
_entity_poly.entity_id
_entity_poly.type
_entity_poly.pdbx_seq_one_letter_code
_entity_poly.pdbx_strand_id
1 'polypeptide(L)'
;MLRVVICALVGISLFAGEGEAKPKLSVIYQDYVKPSHVMAYESSTKMMIETLGKMENRSEFMKFHTYASDRFVYTYVTPIENFASMDSMHEAWDSAFMSMPEDMQGKMMEAMETVDHYNMFVVAFRPELSFVNPNGKVSPDTAPFVHYSFYMIQPGKEQVFEEVCKGFAAMMAKDSGETFTVHQKVSGENMPAYAVIHYGNSQSQIMAYFESFMAKMSAEAQKLMGQSTSVTRAHESMFGMARPDLSLQ
;
A
#
# COMPACT_ATOMS: atom_id res chain seq x y z
N MET A 1 42.70 10.98 22.08
CA MET A 1 42.33 10.77 20.66
C MET A 1 40.84 10.46 20.61
N LEU A 2 40.00 11.47 20.34
CA LEU A 2 38.55 11.34 20.24
C LEU A 2 38.20 11.24 18.74
N ARG A 3 37.73 10.08 18.29
CA ARG A 3 37.32 9.87 16.90
C ARG A 3 35.89 10.41 16.73
N VAL A 4 35.77 11.59 16.14
CA VAL A 4 34.51 12.13 15.64
C VAL A 4 34.14 11.35 14.38
N VAL A 5 33.11 10.51 14.46
CA VAL A 5 32.47 9.91 13.28
C VAL A 5 31.55 10.97 12.70
N ILE A 6 31.97 11.59 11.60
CA ILE A 6 31.12 12.44 10.77
C ILE A 6 30.12 11.49 10.08
N CYS A 7 28.88 11.45 10.57
CA CYS A 7 27.76 10.93 9.80
C CYS A 7 27.60 11.81 8.57
N ALA A 8 28.06 11.33 7.41
CA ALA A 8 27.75 11.94 6.13
C ALA A 8 26.23 11.92 5.96
N LEU A 9 25.63 13.12 6.02
CA LEU A 9 24.32 13.39 5.45
C LEU A 9 24.36 13.01 3.97
N VAL A 10 23.93 11.79 3.65
CA VAL A 10 23.57 11.42 2.29
C VAL A 10 22.37 12.30 1.97
N GLY A 11 22.63 13.38 1.22
CA GLY A 11 21.59 14.25 0.71
C GLY A 11 20.60 13.42 -0.08
N ILE A 12 19.41 13.24 0.48
CA ILE A 12 18.25 12.78 -0.27
C ILE A 12 17.97 13.92 -1.25
N SER A 13 18.41 13.76 -2.50
CA SER A 13 17.99 14.62 -3.60
C SER A 13 16.50 14.38 -3.82
N LEU A 14 15.66 15.02 -3.00
CA LEU A 14 14.23 15.09 -3.20
C LEU A 14 13.97 15.89 -4.48
N PHE A 15 13.55 15.17 -5.52
CA PHE A 15 12.73 15.61 -6.65
C PHE A 15 12.58 17.13 -6.80
N ALA A 16 13.57 17.77 -7.42
CA ALA A 16 13.46 19.14 -7.90
C ALA A 16 13.58 19.13 -9.43
N GLY A 17 12.61 18.49 -10.09
CA GLY A 17 12.30 18.73 -11.50
C GLY A 17 11.13 19.71 -11.56
N GLU A 18 11.38 20.95 -12.01
CA GLU A 18 10.32 21.91 -12.32
C GLU A 18 9.39 21.31 -13.39
N GLY A 19 8.18 20.89 -13.01
CA GLY A 19 7.14 20.43 -13.93
C GLY A 19 6.61 19.02 -13.72
N GLU A 20 7.19 18.22 -12.82
CA GLU A 20 6.60 16.92 -12.47
C GLU A 20 5.40 17.10 -11.54
N ALA A 21 4.28 16.43 -11.86
CA ALA A 21 3.11 16.39 -10.98
C ALA A 21 3.53 15.83 -9.62
N LYS A 22 3.11 16.49 -8.52
CA LYS A 22 3.44 16.05 -7.16
C LYS A 22 3.12 14.55 -6.99
N PRO A 23 4.02 13.74 -6.40
CA PRO A 23 3.75 12.33 -6.16
C PRO A 23 2.47 12.17 -5.35
N LYS A 24 1.59 11.25 -5.77
CA LYS A 24 0.41 10.90 -4.96
C LYS A 24 0.89 10.04 -3.78
N LEU A 25 0.70 10.53 -2.56
CA LEU A 25 1.11 9.86 -1.34
C LEU A 25 -0.10 9.24 -0.63
N SER A 26 0.13 8.09 0.00
CA SER A 26 -0.84 7.46 0.89
C SER A 26 -0.16 6.94 2.14
N VAL A 27 -0.83 7.11 3.28
CA VAL A 27 -0.54 6.36 4.49
C VAL A 27 -1.18 4.99 4.36
N ILE A 28 -0.38 3.97 4.67
CA ILE A 28 -0.81 2.59 4.79
C ILE A 28 -0.74 2.25 6.27
N TYR A 29 -1.88 1.90 6.84
CA TYR A 29 -1.98 1.36 8.19
C TYR A 29 -2.45 -0.09 8.09
N GLN A 30 -1.76 -1.01 8.76
CA GLN A 30 -2.06 -2.43 8.71
C GLN A 30 -2.23 -2.98 10.11
N ASP A 31 -3.41 -3.53 10.39
CA ASP A 31 -3.66 -4.28 11.62
C ASP A 31 -3.53 -5.78 11.33
N TYR A 32 -2.65 -6.44 12.07
CA TYR A 32 -2.50 -7.90 12.06
C TYR A 32 -3.38 -8.47 13.16
N VAL A 33 -4.56 -8.94 12.80
CA VAL A 33 -5.59 -9.35 13.75
C VAL A 33 -5.36 -10.80 14.17
N LYS A 34 -5.54 -11.07 15.48
CA LYS A 34 -5.48 -12.43 16.00
C LYS A 34 -6.56 -13.28 15.33
N PRO A 35 -6.25 -14.46 14.75
CA PRO A 35 -7.23 -15.27 14.03
C PRO A 35 -8.50 -15.57 14.84
N SER A 36 -8.37 -15.79 16.16
CA SER A 36 -9.48 -16.06 17.07
C SER A 36 -10.38 -14.85 17.37
N HIS A 37 -9.99 -13.64 16.98
CA HIS A 37 -10.71 -12.39 17.30
C HIS A 37 -11.21 -11.64 16.06
N VAL A 38 -11.07 -12.20 14.86
CA VAL A 38 -11.48 -11.57 13.59
C VAL A 38 -12.93 -11.07 13.63
N MET A 39 -13.87 -11.87 14.13
CA MET A 39 -15.28 -11.46 14.20
C MET A 39 -15.49 -10.25 15.12
N ALA A 40 -14.81 -10.21 16.27
CA ALA A 40 -14.90 -9.11 17.22
C ALA A 40 -14.26 -7.83 16.65
N TYR A 41 -13.11 -7.96 15.99
CA TYR A 41 -12.43 -6.87 15.30
C TYR A 41 -13.33 -6.24 14.22
N GLU A 42 -13.89 -7.06 13.31
CA GLU A 42 -14.73 -6.55 12.24
C GLU A 42 -16.02 -5.91 12.77
N SER A 43 -16.64 -6.49 13.78
CA SER A 43 -17.84 -5.91 14.40
C SER A 43 -17.53 -4.54 14.99
N SER A 44 -16.41 -4.40 15.69
CA SER A 44 -15.99 -3.14 16.31
C SER A 44 -15.61 -2.10 15.26
N THR A 45 -14.93 -2.51 14.20
CA THR A 45 -14.59 -1.64 13.06
C THR A 45 -15.84 -1.12 12.37
N LYS A 46 -16.87 -1.96 12.17
CA LYS A 46 -18.17 -1.52 11.61
C LYS A 46 -18.86 -0.49 12.49
N MET A 47 -18.88 -0.70 13.80
CA MET A 47 -19.45 0.27 14.75
C MET A 47 -18.67 1.59 14.75
N MET A 48 -17.34 1.55 14.66
CA MET A 48 -16.50 2.74 14.50
C MET A 48 -16.86 3.48 13.22
N ILE A 49 -16.92 2.79 12.08
CA ILE A 49 -17.25 3.39 10.78
C ILE A 49 -18.66 4.00 10.78
N GLU A 50 -19.65 3.32 11.37
CA GLU A 50 -21.00 3.85 11.50
C GLU A 50 -21.02 5.12 12.36
N THR A 51 -20.27 5.13 13.47
CA THR A 51 -20.15 6.29 14.35
C THR A 51 -19.49 7.46 13.63
N LEU A 52 -18.32 7.24 13.00
CA LEU A 52 -17.61 8.24 12.21
C LEU A 52 -18.47 8.76 11.03
N GLY A 53 -19.23 7.88 10.38
CA GLY A 53 -20.12 8.21 9.29
C GLY A 53 -21.25 9.17 9.66
N LYS A 54 -21.63 9.24 10.94
CA LYS A 54 -22.67 10.14 11.47
C LYS A 54 -22.11 11.47 11.98
N MET A 55 -20.79 11.66 12.02
CA MET A 55 -20.19 12.92 12.47
C MET A 55 -20.34 14.00 11.40
N GLU A 56 -20.98 15.12 11.75
CA GLU A 56 -21.25 16.22 10.81
C GLU A 56 -19.95 16.91 10.33
N ASN A 57 -18.94 17.03 11.19
CA ASN A 57 -17.66 17.72 10.90
C ASN A 57 -16.50 16.73 10.77
N ARG A 58 -16.73 15.58 10.12
CA ARG A 58 -15.70 14.56 9.93
C ARG A 58 -14.55 15.10 9.08
N SER A 59 -13.31 14.85 9.53
CA SER A 59 -12.11 15.18 8.77
C SER A 59 -11.97 14.32 7.51
N GLU A 60 -11.42 14.89 6.44
CA GLU A 60 -11.03 14.15 5.22
C GLU A 60 -10.00 13.05 5.51
N PHE A 61 -9.21 13.19 6.58
CA PHE A 61 -8.25 12.17 7.02
C PHE A 61 -8.89 10.89 7.57
N MET A 62 -10.22 10.87 7.75
CA MET A 62 -10.98 9.67 8.12
C MET A 62 -11.54 8.94 6.90
N LYS A 63 -11.26 9.42 5.69
CA LYS A 63 -11.59 8.68 4.47
C LYS A 63 -10.48 7.68 4.17
N PHE A 64 -10.83 6.40 4.12
CA PHE A 64 -9.89 5.32 3.85
C PHE A 64 -10.55 4.16 3.13
N HIS A 65 -9.75 3.48 2.32
CA HIS A 65 -10.13 2.22 1.68
C HIS A 65 -9.50 1.05 2.42
N THR A 66 -10.30 0.01 2.67
CA THR A 66 -9.85 -1.15 3.44
C THR A 66 -9.77 -2.39 2.56
N TYR A 67 -8.67 -3.12 2.70
CA TYR A 67 -8.50 -4.46 2.13
C TYR A 67 -8.21 -5.46 3.25
N ALA A 68 -8.88 -6.61 3.22
CA ALA A 68 -8.59 -7.72 4.13
C ALA A 68 -7.85 -8.82 3.38
N SER A 69 -6.78 -9.35 3.98
CA SER A 69 -6.03 -10.48 3.43
C SER A 69 -6.50 -11.82 3.99
N ASP A 70 -6.04 -12.89 3.34
CA ASP A 70 -6.16 -14.28 3.81
C ASP A 70 -5.31 -14.58 5.06
N ARG A 71 -4.48 -13.63 5.49
CA ARG A 71 -3.63 -13.70 6.68
C ARG A 71 -4.14 -12.85 7.84
N PHE A 72 -5.41 -12.46 7.81
CA PHE A 72 -6.06 -11.62 8.84
C PHE A 72 -5.40 -10.24 9.00
N VAL A 73 -4.79 -9.73 7.92
CA VAL A 73 -4.25 -8.38 7.86
C VAL A 73 -5.27 -7.46 7.22
N TYR A 74 -5.65 -6.38 7.92
CA TYR A 74 -6.52 -5.33 7.41
C TYR A 74 -5.66 -4.13 7.03
N THR A 75 -5.61 -3.82 5.74
CA THR A 75 -4.83 -2.71 5.19
C THR A 75 -5.75 -1.54 4.89
N TYR A 76 -5.54 -0.44 5.61
CA TYR A 76 -6.22 0.84 5.45
C TYR A 76 -5.35 1.77 4.63
N VAL A 77 -5.92 2.33 3.57
CA VAL A 77 -5.24 3.23 2.64
C VAL A 77 -5.87 4.62 2.72
N THR A 78 -5.10 5.58 3.25
CA THR A 78 -5.53 6.97 3.46
C THR A 78 -4.67 7.90 2.59
N PRO A 79 -5.23 8.60 1.60
CA PRO A 79 -4.47 9.58 0.83
C PRO A 79 -3.99 10.74 1.69
N ILE A 80 -2.77 11.22 1.44
CA ILE A 80 -2.22 12.43 2.08
C ILE A 80 -1.59 13.34 1.04
N GLU A 81 -1.60 14.65 1.28
CA GLU A 81 -0.96 15.60 0.36
C GLU A 81 0.57 15.56 0.51
N ASN A 82 1.05 15.47 1.76
CA ASN A 82 2.46 15.51 2.11
C ASN A 82 2.67 14.97 3.54
N PHE A 83 3.92 14.86 3.97
CA PHE A 83 4.26 14.37 5.32
C PHE A 83 3.76 15.28 6.45
N ALA A 84 3.57 16.58 6.23
CA ALA A 84 3.00 17.46 7.26
C ALA A 84 1.51 17.18 7.50
N SER A 85 0.82 16.51 6.57
CA SER A 85 -0.54 16.02 6.78
C SER A 85 -0.65 14.96 7.88
N MET A 86 0.47 14.33 8.30
CA MET A 86 0.47 13.30 9.34
C MET A 86 0.05 13.86 10.72
N ASP A 87 0.54 15.05 11.08
CA ASP A 87 0.19 15.68 12.35
C ASP A 87 -1.30 16.02 12.38
N SER A 88 -1.81 16.63 11.30
CA SER A 88 -3.24 16.94 11.16
C SER A 88 -4.12 15.69 11.10
N MET A 89 -3.63 14.59 10.53
CA MET A 89 -4.32 13.30 10.55
C MET A 89 -4.43 12.77 11.98
N HIS A 90 -3.34 12.79 12.75
CA HIS A 90 -3.34 12.34 14.14
C HIS A 90 -4.29 13.17 15.01
N GLU A 91 -4.20 14.50 14.93
CA GLU A 91 -5.09 15.42 15.63
C GLU A 91 -6.57 15.18 15.29
N ALA A 92 -6.87 14.92 14.01
CA ALA A 92 -8.22 14.61 13.58
C ALA A 92 -8.74 13.31 14.20
N TRP A 93 -7.94 12.24 14.20
CA TRP A 93 -8.31 10.96 14.80
C TRP A 93 -8.49 11.06 16.31
N ASP A 94 -7.60 11.76 17.02
CA ASP A 94 -7.72 12.01 18.46
C ASP A 94 -8.98 12.81 18.79
N SER A 95 -9.24 13.89 18.03
CA SER A 95 -10.43 14.70 18.22
C SER A 95 -11.71 13.89 17.97
N ALA A 96 -11.74 13.01 16.97
CA ALA A 96 -12.89 12.15 16.74
C ALA A 96 -13.08 11.18 17.89
N PHE A 97 -12.03 10.46 18.30
CA PHE A 97 -12.09 9.52 19.41
C PHE A 97 -12.63 10.18 20.68
N MET A 98 -12.12 11.36 21.04
CA MET A 98 -12.55 12.11 22.22
C MET A 98 -13.99 12.64 22.12
N SER A 99 -14.51 12.82 20.91
CA SER A 99 -15.91 13.23 20.69
C SER A 99 -16.90 12.06 20.70
N MET A 100 -16.42 10.81 20.65
CA MET A 100 -17.29 9.63 20.71
C MET A 100 -17.84 9.44 22.14
N PRO A 101 -19.03 8.83 22.28
CA PRO A 101 -19.52 8.36 23.58
C PRO A 101 -18.51 7.45 24.30
N GLU A 102 -18.46 7.52 25.63
CA GLU A 102 -17.48 6.77 26.45
C GLU A 102 -17.58 5.25 26.24
N ASP A 103 -18.79 4.71 26.05
CA ASP A 103 -18.98 3.28 25.76
C ASP A 103 -18.39 2.88 24.41
N MET A 104 -18.41 3.79 23.42
CA MET A 104 -17.79 3.59 22.12
C MET A 104 -16.27 3.68 22.19
N GLN A 105 -15.72 4.61 22.98
CA GLN A 105 -14.29 4.67 23.26
C GLN A 105 -13.80 3.36 23.88
N GLY A 106 -14.52 2.84 24.89
CA GLY A 106 -14.23 1.55 25.51
C GLY A 106 -14.21 0.40 24.51
N LYS A 107 -15.23 0.28 23.65
CA LYS A 107 -15.28 -0.73 22.58
C LYS A 107 -14.14 -0.62 21.59
N MET A 108 -13.70 0.59 21.25
CA MET A 108 -12.55 0.79 20.36
C MET A 108 -11.24 0.33 21.02
N MET A 109 -11.07 0.59 22.32
CA MET A 109 -9.92 0.08 23.06
C MET A 109 -9.93 -1.45 23.15
N GLU A 110 -11.07 -2.07 23.41
CA GLU A 110 -11.23 -3.54 23.35
C GLU A 110 -10.92 -4.09 21.94
N ALA A 111 -11.31 -3.37 20.89
CA ALA A 111 -10.97 -3.74 19.51
C ALA A 111 -9.47 -3.76 19.28
N MET A 112 -8.70 -2.84 19.87
CA MET A 112 -7.24 -2.84 19.79
C MET A 112 -6.62 -4.07 20.47
N GLU A 113 -7.26 -4.66 21.48
CA GLU A 113 -6.79 -5.91 22.09
C GLU A 113 -6.90 -7.12 21.15
N THR A 114 -7.75 -7.03 20.11
CA THR A 114 -7.88 -8.08 19.08
C THR A 114 -6.73 -8.06 18.07
N VAL A 115 -5.99 -6.95 18.01
CA VAL A 115 -4.82 -6.78 17.16
C VAL A 115 -3.59 -7.38 17.86
N ASP A 116 -2.78 -8.14 17.11
CA ASP A 116 -1.51 -8.69 17.59
C ASP A 116 -0.39 -7.64 17.50
N HIS A 117 -0.26 -7.05 16.32
CA HIS A 117 0.63 -5.93 16.06
C HIS A 117 0.09 -5.10 14.87
N TYR A 118 0.63 -3.91 14.69
CA TYR A 118 0.30 -3.07 13.55
C TYR A 118 1.56 -2.58 12.83
N ASN A 119 1.40 -2.23 11.56
CA ASN A 119 2.41 -1.57 10.77
C ASN A 119 1.85 -0.27 10.20
N MET A 120 2.68 0.78 10.15
CA MET A 120 2.34 2.03 9.50
C MET A 120 3.49 2.47 8.60
N PHE A 121 3.17 2.90 7.37
CA PHE A 121 4.15 3.43 6.44
C PHE A 121 3.52 4.36 5.40
N VAL A 122 4.36 5.09 4.69
CA VAL A 122 3.92 5.97 3.59
C VAL A 122 4.45 5.43 2.26
N VAL A 123 3.58 5.43 1.26
CA VAL A 123 3.95 5.08 -0.12
C VAL A 123 3.72 6.24 -1.08
N ALA A 124 4.57 6.35 -2.09
CA ALA A 124 4.43 7.24 -3.23
C ALA A 124 4.08 6.44 -4.48
N PHE A 125 2.99 6.78 -5.15
CA PHE A 125 2.67 6.21 -6.45
C PHE A 125 3.70 6.68 -7.50
N ARG A 126 4.23 5.73 -8.29
CA ARG A 126 5.24 5.95 -9.32
C ARG A 126 4.66 5.64 -10.71
N PRO A 127 3.93 6.59 -11.34
CA PRO A 127 3.23 6.35 -12.60
C PRO A 127 4.16 5.92 -13.75
N GLU A 128 5.38 6.44 -13.79
CA GLU A 128 6.41 6.13 -14.78
C GLU A 128 6.98 4.70 -14.65
N LEU A 129 6.77 4.05 -13.52
CA LEU A 129 7.14 2.66 -13.27
C LEU A 129 5.95 1.70 -13.45
N SER A 130 4.75 2.26 -13.67
CA SER A 130 3.48 1.55 -13.69
C SER A 130 2.97 1.35 -15.13
N PHE A 131 2.03 0.42 -15.30
CA PHE A 131 1.27 0.31 -16.53
C PHE A 131 -0.22 0.19 -16.22
N VAL A 132 -0.99 1.19 -16.65
CA VAL A 132 -2.46 1.18 -16.56
C VAL A 132 -3.01 0.93 -17.96
N ASN A 133 -3.63 -0.23 -18.15
CA ASN A 133 -4.27 -0.57 -19.41
C ASN A 133 -5.55 0.29 -19.58
N PRO A 134 -5.61 1.20 -20.58
CA PRO A 134 -6.78 2.07 -20.77
C PRO A 134 -8.05 1.29 -21.16
N ASN A 135 -7.89 0.07 -21.69
CA ASN A 135 -8.97 -0.85 -22.02
C ASN A 135 -9.09 -1.99 -21.00
N GLY A 136 -8.41 -1.88 -19.86
CA GLY A 136 -8.43 -2.86 -18.79
C GLY A 136 -9.84 -3.02 -18.23
N LYS A 137 -10.22 -4.26 -17.91
CA LYS A 137 -11.55 -4.57 -17.35
C LYS A 137 -11.68 -4.22 -15.87
N VAL A 138 -10.56 -4.00 -15.19
CA VAL A 138 -10.50 -3.71 -13.76
C VAL A 138 -9.74 -2.41 -13.56
N SER A 139 -10.40 -1.42 -12.93
CA SER A 139 -9.77 -0.17 -12.52
C SER A 139 -9.03 -0.35 -11.19
N PRO A 140 -7.81 0.19 -11.03
CA PRO A 140 -7.12 0.25 -9.74
C PRO A 140 -7.96 0.84 -8.61
N ASP A 141 -8.80 1.83 -8.93
CA ASP A 141 -9.58 2.58 -7.94
C ASP A 141 -10.81 1.81 -7.42
N THR A 142 -11.27 0.80 -8.17
CA THR A 142 -12.50 0.06 -7.85
C THR A 142 -12.31 -1.45 -7.85
N ALA A 143 -11.06 -1.93 -7.88
CA ALA A 143 -10.77 -3.35 -7.94
C ALA A 143 -11.26 -4.04 -6.65
N PRO A 144 -12.09 -5.09 -6.76
CA PRO A 144 -12.55 -5.83 -5.58
C PRO A 144 -11.44 -6.73 -5.01
N PHE A 145 -10.39 -6.99 -5.77
CA PHE A 145 -9.28 -7.84 -5.37
C PHE A 145 -7.95 -7.30 -5.87
N VAL A 146 -6.93 -7.42 -5.03
CA VAL A 146 -5.56 -6.97 -5.30
C VAL A 146 -4.55 -8.03 -4.87
N HIS A 147 -3.41 -8.05 -5.54
CA HIS A 147 -2.24 -8.80 -5.14
C HIS A 147 -1.08 -7.83 -4.96
N TYR A 148 -0.58 -7.73 -3.73
CA TYR A 148 0.58 -6.97 -3.36
C TYR A 148 1.82 -7.85 -3.48
N SER A 149 2.81 -7.42 -4.26
CA SER A 149 4.17 -7.96 -4.24
C SER A 149 5.11 -6.88 -3.70
N PHE A 150 5.54 -7.03 -2.46
CA PHE A 150 6.52 -6.17 -1.83
C PHE A 150 7.92 -6.67 -2.15
N TYR A 151 8.70 -5.84 -2.84
CA TYR A 151 10.11 -6.06 -3.13
C TYR A 151 10.93 -5.16 -2.22
N MET A 152 11.57 -5.76 -1.21
CA MET A 152 12.57 -5.07 -0.42
C MET A 152 13.88 -5.10 -1.20
N ILE A 153 14.40 -3.94 -1.57
CA ILE A 153 15.54 -3.80 -2.48
C ILE A 153 16.83 -3.68 -1.67
N GLN A 154 17.94 -4.15 -2.23
CA GLN A 154 19.27 -3.88 -1.70
C GLN A 154 19.54 -2.37 -1.75
N PRO A 155 20.01 -1.74 -0.65
CA PRO A 155 20.34 -0.32 -0.67
C PRO A 155 21.33 0.04 -1.80
N GLY A 156 21.04 1.11 -2.55
CA GLY A 156 21.84 1.54 -3.70
C GLY A 156 21.54 0.79 -5.01
N LYS A 157 20.52 -0.08 -5.05
CA LYS A 157 20.07 -0.81 -6.25
C LYS A 157 18.66 -0.42 -6.72
N GLU A 158 18.07 0.61 -6.12
CA GLU A 158 16.73 1.13 -6.41
C GLU A 158 16.59 1.44 -7.89
N GLN A 159 17.55 2.17 -8.48
CA GLN A 159 17.52 2.52 -9.91
C GLN A 159 17.48 1.29 -10.81
N VAL A 160 18.20 0.21 -10.47
CA VAL A 160 18.17 -1.04 -11.25
C VAL A 160 16.77 -1.65 -11.20
N PHE A 161 16.12 -1.66 -10.04
CA PHE A 161 14.75 -2.14 -9.89
C PHE A 161 13.75 -1.26 -10.65
N GLU A 162 13.90 0.07 -10.59
CA GLU A 162 13.05 1.00 -11.33
C GLU A 162 13.14 0.80 -12.85
N GLU A 163 14.35 0.60 -13.38
CA GLU A 163 14.53 0.26 -14.80
C GLU A 163 13.89 -1.09 -15.17
N VAL A 164 13.88 -2.06 -14.25
CA VAL A 164 13.15 -3.32 -14.44
C VAL A 164 11.64 -3.07 -14.53
N CYS A 165 11.07 -2.27 -13.63
CA CYS A 165 9.65 -1.90 -13.68
C CYS A 165 9.28 -1.18 -14.98
N LYS A 166 10.11 -0.22 -15.44
CA LYS A 166 9.92 0.45 -16.74
C LYS A 166 9.95 -0.54 -17.90
N GLY A 167 10.87 -1.52 -17.87
CA GLY A 167 10.94 -2.59 -18.85
C GLY A 167 9.65 -3.42 -18.91
N PHE A 168 9.11 -3.82 -17.75
CA PHE A 168 7.82 -4.50 -17.68
C PHE A 168 6.68 -3.62 -18.18
N ALA A 169 6.61 -2.36 -17.79
CA ALA A 169 5.57 -1.43 -18.23
C ALA A 169 5.59 -1.26 -19.76
N ALA A 170 6.76 -1.08 -20.35
CA ALA A 170 6.94 -0.98 -21.80
C ALA A 170 6.54 -2.27 -22.53
N MET A 171 6.79 -3.44 -21.95
CA MET A 171 6.35 -4.72 -22.51
C MET A 171 4.83 -4.87 -22.44
N MET A 172 4.20 -4.58 -21.30
CA MET A 172 2.74 -4.66 -21.16
C MET A 172 2.02 -3.69 -22.10
N ALA A 173 2.60 -2.52 -22.36
CA ALA A 173 2.05 -1.55 -23.32
C ALA A 173 2.00 -2.06 -24.76
N LYS A 174 2.95 -2.92 -25.17
CA LYS A 174 2.98 -3.50 -26.53
C LYS A 174 1.88 -4.54 -26.73
N ASP A 175 1.64 -5.37 -25.71
CA ASP A 175 0.74 -6.52 -25.79
C ASP A 175 -0.64 -6.26 -25.17
N SER A 176 -0.94 -5.01 -24.77
CA SER A 176 -2.15 -4.64 -24.03
C SER A 176 -2.36 -5.51 -22.78
N GLY A 177 -1.29 -5.68 -21.99
CA GLY A 177 -1.26 -6.53 -20.81
C GLY A 177 -2.21 -6.08 -19.68
N GLU A 178 -2.23 -6.83 -18.58
CA GLU A 178 -3.02 -6.44 -17.40
C GLU A 178 -2.38 -5.24 -16.69
N THR A 179 -3.24 -4.45 -16.04
CA THR A 179 -2.82 -3.28 -15.26
C THR A 179 -1.99 -3.72 -14.04
N PHE A 180 -0.87 -3.02 -13.82
CA PHE A 180 -0.15 -3.04 -12.55
C PHE A 180 0.32 -1.64 -12.17
N THR A 181 0.38 -1.38 -10.87
CA THR A 181 0.91 -0.12 -10.33
C THR A 181 2.13 -0.38 -9.46
N VAL A 182 3.00 0.61 -9.40
CA VAL A 182 4.19 0.58 -8.57
C VAL A 182 4.11 1.71 -7.55
N HIS A 183 4.28 1.36 -6.29
CA HIS A 183 4.27 2.26 -5.17
C HIS A 183 5.59 2.13 -4.41
N GLN A 184 6.36 3.21 -4.32
CA GLN A 184 7.61 3.23 -3.56
C GLN A 184 7.31 3.50 -2.09
N LYS A 185 7.85 2.68 -1.19
CA LYS A 185 7.83 2.98 0.25
C LYS A 185 8.81 4.12 0.53
N VAL A 186 8.30 5.22 1.06
CA VAL A 186 9.07 6.45 1.36
C VAL A 186 9.21 6.72 2.86
N SER A 187 8.54 5.92 3.70
CA SER A 187 8.71 5.90 5.15
C SER A 187 8.35 4.51 5.71
N GLY A 188 8.74 4.22 6.95
CA GLY A 188 8.47 2.97 7.65
C GLY A 188 9.62 1.97 7.59
N GLU A 189 9.35 0.74 7.98
CA GLU A 189 10.37 -0.31 8.08
C GLU A 189 10.76 -0.93 6.73
N ASN A 190 11.84 -1.70 6.73
CA ASN A 190 12.25 -2.51 5.59
C ASN A 190 12.57 -1.74 4.29
N MET A 191 12.97 -0.47 4.40
CA MET A 191 13.38 0.34 3.25
C MET A 191 14.80 0.00 2.75
N PRO A 192 15.11 0.22 1.45
CA PRO A 192 14.19 0.64 0.38
C PRO A 192 13.24 -0.50 -0.02
N ALA A 193 11.98 -0.16 -0.35
CA ALA A 193 11.00 -1.15 -0.77
C ALA A 193 10.00 -0.58 -1.77
N TYR A 194 9.47 -1.44 -2.63
CA TYR A 194 8.43 -1.12 -3.61
C TYR A 194 7.30 -2.16 -3.52
N ALA A 195 6.06 -1.71 -3.61
CA ALA A 195 4.91 -2.58 -3.83
C ALA A 195 4.54 -2.54 -5.31
N VAL A 196 4.56 -3.70 -5.96
CA VAL A 196 3.96 -3.90 -7.28
C VAL A 196 2.59 -4.51 -7.06
N ILE A 197 1.54 -3.82 -7.51
CA ILE A 197 0.15 -4.19 -7.23
C ILE A 197 -0.52 -4.61 -8.53
N HIS A 198 -1.08 -5.81 -8.53
CA HIS A 198 -1.96 -6.31 -9.57
C HIS A 198 -3.40 -6.29 -9.11
N TYR A 199 -4.31 -6.01 -10.04
CA TYR A 199 -5.73 -5.84 -9.76
C TYR A 199 -6.55 -6.91 -10.47
N GLY A 200 -7.62 -7.38 -9.83
CA GLY A 200 -8.51 -8.39 -10.42
C GLY A 200 -9.90 -8.38 -9.81
N ASN A 201 -10.82 -9.11 -10.43
CA ASN A 201 -12.15 -9.37 -9.88
C ASN A 201 -12.13 -10.47 -8.81
N SER A 202 -11.10 -11.33 -8.83
CA SER A 202 -10.92 -12.43 -7.89
C SER A 202 -9.45 -12.86 -7.83
N GLN A 203 -9.10 -13.61 -6.78
CA GLN A 203 -7.78 -14.26 -6.69
C GLN A 203 -7.49 -15.17 -7.88
N SER A 204 -8.48 -15.97 -8.29
CA SER A 204 -8.32 -16.91 -9.41
C SER A 204 -8.04 -16.20 -10.73
N GLN A 205 -8.62 -15.02 -10.96
CA GLN A 205 -8.33 -14.24 -12.16
C GLN A 205 -6.86 -13.77 -12.18
N ILE A 206 -6.36 -13.24 -11.07
CA ILE A 206 -4.95 -12.79 -10.97
C ILE A 206 -4.01 -13.98 -11.17
N MET A 207 -4.30 -15.12 -10.55
CA MET A 207 -3.46 -16.32 -10.69
C MET A 207 -3.47 -16.88 -12.12
N ALA A 208 -4.64 -16.92 -12.78
CA ALA A 208 -4.73 -17.35 -14.17
C ALA A 208 -3.95 -16.41 -15.11
N TYR A 209 -3.94 -15.11 -14.83
CA TYR A 209 -3.09 -14.17 -15.55
C TYR A 209 -1.60 -14.49 -15.35
N PHE A 210 -1.15 -14.67 -14.10
CA PHE A 210 0.27 -15.00 -13.85
C PHE A 210 0.68 -16.32 -14.48
N GLU A 211 -0.17 -17.35 -14.43
CA GLU A 211 0.10 -18.63 -15.08
C GLU A 211 0.24 -18.45 -16.61
N SER A 212 -0.69 -17.74 -17.24
CA SER A 212 -0.65 -17.43 -18.67
C SER A 212 0.58 -16.58 -19.04
N PHE A 213 0.93 -15.60 -18.21
CA PHE A 213 2.12 -14.76 -18.40
C PHE A 213 3.40 -15.59 -18.32
N MET A 214 3.54 -16.44 -17.29
CA MET A 214 4.70 -17.31 -17.12
C MET A 214 4.84 -18.34 -18.24
N ALA A 215 3.72 -18.91 -18.71
CA ALA A 215 3.71 -19.87 -19.82
C ALA A 215 4.15 -19.25 -21.16
N LYS A 216 3.93 -17.94 -21.35
CA LYS A 216 4.27 -17.19 -22.56
C LYS A 216 5.44 -16.24 -22.37
N MET A 217 6.17 -16.40 -21.27
CA MET A 217 7.18 -15.44 -20.84
C MET A 217 8.32 -15.37 -21.88
N SER A 218 8.52 -14.19 -22.45
CA SER A 218 9.59 -13.94 -23.41
C SER A 218 10.97 -14.00 -22.73
N ALA A 219 12.04 -14.16 -23.53
CA ALA A 219 13.40 -14.09 -23.01
C ALA A 219 13.72 -12.71 -22.39
N GLU A 220 13.10 -11.64 -22.89
CA GLU A 220 13.21 -10.29 -22.33
C GLU A 220 12.57 -10.23 -20.94
N ALA A 221 11.36 -10.76 -20.78
CA ALA A 221 10.67 -10.85 -19.49
C ALA A 221 11.46 -11.68 -18.47
N GLN A 222 12.01 -12.83 -18.89
CA GLN A 222 12.87 -13.67 -18.03
C GLN A 222 14.10 -12.90 -17.53
N LYS A 223 14.75 -12.14 -18.41
CA LYS A 223 15.90 -11.30 -18.05
C LYS A 223 15.51 -10.25 -17.01
N LEU A 224 14.37 -9.57 -17.21
CA LEU A 224 13.86 -8.58 -16.27
C LEU A 224 13.55 -9.20 -14.89
N MET A 225 12.89 -10.38 -14.85
CA MET A 225 12.65 -11.11 -13.60
C MET A 225 13.94 -11.53 -12.88
N GLY A 226 14.95 -11.97 -13.65
CA GLY A 226 16.27 -12.28 -13.09
C GLY A 226 16.94 -11.04 -12.48
N GLN A 227 16.84 -9.90 -13.16
CA GLN A 227 17.37 -8.63 -12.68
C GLN A 227 16.65 -8.15 -11.41
N SER A 228 15.32 -8.17 -11.36
CA SER A 228 14.58 -7.79 -10.13
C SER A 228 14.97 -8.69 -8.97
N THR A 229 15.02 -10.01 -9.19
CA THR A 229 15.40 -10.97 -8.13
C THR A 229 16.81 -10.70 -7.62
N SER A 230 17.78 -10.40 -8.51
CA SER A 230 19.17 -10.18 -8.12
C SER A 230 19.39 -8.97 -7.21
N VAL A 231 18.50 -7.98 -7.27
CA VAL A 231 18.56 -6.76 -6.45
C VAL A 231 17.58 -6.78 -5.28
N THR A 232 16.74 -7.81 -5.17
CA THR A 232 15.74 -7.96 -4.10
C THR A 232 16.36 -8.73 -2.94
N ARG A 233 16.39 -8.13 -1.74
CA ARG A 233 16.89 -8.76 -0.51
C ARG A 233 15.83 -9.64 0.17
N ALA A 234 14.56 -9.28 0.02
CA ALA A 234 13.42 -10.03 0.53
C ALA A 234 12.20 -9.72 -0.34
N HIS A 235 11.32 -10.70 -0.50
CA HIS A 235 10.07 -10.55 -1.23
C HIS A 235 8.93 -11.10 -0.38
N GLU A 236 7.86 -10.32 -0.28
CA GLU A 236 6.63 -10.70 0.39
C GLU A 236 5.45 -10.52 -0.56
N SER A 237 4.52 -11.46 -0.53
CA SER A 237 3.29 -11.39 -1.31
C SER A 237 2.07 -11.55 -0.42
N MET A 238 1.02 -10.80 -0.74
CA MET A 238 -0.24 -10.84 -0.01
C MET A 238 -1.40 -10.55 -0.96
N PHE A 239 -2.51 -11.23 -0.77
CA PHE A 239 -3.76 -10.87 -1.41
C PHE A 239 -4.57 -9.92 -0.54
N GLY A 240 -5.34 -9.03 -1.17
CA GLY A 240 -6.30 -8.18 -0.49
C GLY A 240 -7.65 -8.24 -1.18
N MET A 241 -8.69 -8.54 -0.42
CA MET A 241 -10.08 -8.37 -0.84
C MET A 241 -10.57 -7.02 -0.34
N ALA A 242 -11.12 -6.19 -1.22
CA ALA A 242 -11.71 -4.92 -0.83
C ALA A 242 -12.85 -5.17 0.18
N ARG A 243 -12.91 -4.31 1.21
CA ARG A 243 -13.92 -4.34 2.26
C ARG A 243 -14.66 -3.01 2.31
N PRO A 244 -15.60 -2.75 1.38
CA PRO A 244 -16.41 -1.53 1.41
C PRO A 244 -17.19 -1.38 2.72
N ASP A 245 -17.59 -2.50 3.33
CA ASP A 245 -18.25 -2.53 4.64
C ASP A 245 -17.34 -2.16 5.82
N LEU A 246 -16.02 -2.17 5.59
CA LEU A 246 -14.99 -1.73 6.53
C LEU A 246 -14.22 -0.50 6.02
N SER A 247 -14.74 0.19 5.00
CA SER A 247 -14.16 1.41 4.44
C SER A 247 -15.02 2.62 4.82
N LEU A 248 -14.41 3.81 4.79
CA LEU A 248 -15.14 5.05 5.00
C LEU A 248 -14.79 6.02 3.86
N GLN A 249 -15.80 6.43 3.10
CA GLN A 249 -15.67 7.36 1.96
C GLN A 249 -16.29 8.72 2.28
#